data_AF-A0A960KJZ6-F1
#
_entry.id   AF-A0A960KJZ6-F1
#
_cell.length_a   1.000
_cell.length_b   1.000
_cell.length_c   1.000
_cell.angle_alpha   90.00
_cell.angle_beta   90.00
_cell.angle_gamma   90.00
#
_symmetry.space_group_name_H-M   'P 1'
#
loop_
_entity.id
_entity.type
_entity.pdbx_description
1 polymer ?
#
loop_
_entity_poly.entity_id
_entity_poly.type
_entity_poly.pdbx_seq_one_letter_code
_entity_poly.pdbx_strand_id
1 'polypeptide(L)'
;MMRWIMMALVACFGVTFTVKAGDSSEIFKALSCDKCHSIEAAGIAFNPGEPDEDDDEEEKEPVDLSKIGASVDAAHIIKFLDREVKSHENEKKHKKKFKGTDEEKQMLADWLASLK
;
A
#
# COMPACT_ATOMS: atom_id res chain seq x y z
N MET A 1 -8.74 -9.30 60.77
CA MET A 1 -8.33 -10.49 59.99
C MET A 1 -8.31 -10.10 58.52
N MET A 2 -7.22 -10.46 57.87
CA MET A 2 -6.73 -10.08 56.54
C MET A 2 -7.59 -10.65 55.39
N ARG A 3 -7.73 -9.94 54.24
CA ARG A 3 -7.87 -10.44 52.84
C ARG A 3 -8.32 -9.29 51.92
N TRP A 4 -7.38 -8.46 51.44
CA TRP A 4 -6.60 -8.57 50.19
C TRP A 4 -7.36 -8.07 48.96
N ILE A 5 -6.90 -6.90 48.53
CA ILE A 5 -7.20 -6.20 47.28
C ILE A 5 -6.86 -7.14 46.11
N MET A 6 -7.85 -7.49 45.29
CA MET A 6 -7.60 -7.97 43.93
C MET A 6 -8.08 -6.91 42.96
N MET A 7 -7.20 -5.94 42.75
CA MET A 7 -7.26 -4.99 41.64
C MET A 7 -6.76 -5.77 40.41
N ALA A 8 -7.70 -6.34 39.66
CA ALA A 8 -7.41 -7.02 38.39
C ALA A 8 -7.01 -5.95 37.36
N LEU A 9 -5.70 -5.74 37.25
CA LEU A 9 -5.09 -4.90 36.23
C LEU A 9 -5.15 -5.69 34.91
N VAL A 10 -6.24 -5.49 34.15
CA VAL A 10 -6.34 -5.96 32.76
C VAL A 10 -5.35 -5.13 31.96
N ALA A 11 -4.13 -5.66 31.83
CA ALA A 11 -3.14 -5.16 30.90
C ALA A 11 -3.63 -5.51 29.49
N CYS A 12 -4.34 -4.59 28.86
CA CYS A 12 -4.45 -4.57 27.40
C CYS A 12 -3.02 -4.41 26.86
N PHE A 13 -2.39 -5.53 26.54
CA PHE A 13 -1.19 -5.56 25.71
C PHE A 13 -1.60 -5.01 24.34
N GLY A 14 -1.57 -3.69 24.22
CA GLY A 14 -1.52 -3.02 22.93
C GLY A 14 -0.22 -3.49 22.29
N VAL A 15 -0.32 -4.46 21.39
CA VAL A 15 0.78 -4.77 20.46
C VAL A 15 0.90 -3.52 19.60
N THR A 16 1.79 -2.63 20.01
CA THR A 16 2.25 -1.54 19.17
C THR A 16 3.12 -2.20 18.11
N PHE A 17 2.53 -2.48 16.95
CA PHE A 17 3.32 -2.69 15.74
C PHE A 17 4.04 -1.37 15.48
N THR A 18 5.25 -1.26 16.01
CA THR A 18 6.21 -0.27 15.57
C THR A 18 6.64 -0.73 14.19
N VAL A 19 5.86 -0.36 13.17
CA VAL A 19 6.37 -0.26 11.81
C VAL A 19 7.45 0.81 11.90
N LYS A 20 8.69 0.39 12.12
CA LYS A 20 9.86 1.21 11.79
C LYS A 20 9.58 1.68 10.37
N ALA A 21 9.45 3.00 10.16
CA ALA A 21 9.21 3.62 8.85
C ALA A 21 9.84 2.74 7.77
N GLY A 22 8.99 1.91 7.16
CA GLY A 22 9.45 0.87 6.26
C GLY A 22 10.02 1.58 5.06
N ASP A 23 11.01 0.97 4.42
CA ASP A 23 11.37 1.47 3.11
C ASP A 23 10.08 1.42 2.26
N SER A 24 9.65 2.53 1.63
CA SER A 24 8.37 2.54 0.90
C SER A 24 8.30 1.47 -0.19
N SER A 25 9.46 0.97 -0.65
CA SER A 25 9.58 -0.21 -1.51
C SER A 25 9.17 -1.53 -0.83
N GLU A 26 9.37 -1.67 0.48
CA GLU A 26 8.88 -2.80 1.29
C GLU A 26 7.36 -2.73 1.43
N ILE A 27 6.79 -1.54 1.66
CA ILE A 27 5.33 -1.35 1.71
C ILE A 27 4.69 -1.75 0.38
N PHE A 28 5.30 -1.33 -0.73
CA PHE A 28 4.84 -1.68 -2.08
C PHE A 28 4.72 -3.21 -2.28
N LYS A 29 5.73 -3.97 -1.81
CA LYS A 29 5.72 -5.45 -1.89
C LYS A 29 4.79 -6.08 -0.86
N ALA A 30 4.80 -5.58 0.38
CA ALA A 30 3.98 -6.10 1.47
C ALA A 30 2.48 -5.97 1.17
N LEU A 31 2.09 -4.90 0.48
CA LEU A 31 0.71 -4.66 0.03
C LEU A 31 0.45 -5.21 -1.38
N SER A 32 1.36 -6.04 -1.91
CA SER A 32 1.20 -6.75 -3.19
C SER A 32 0.96 -5.82 -4.38
N CYS A 33 1.49 -4.60 -4.36
CA CYS A 33 1.43 -3.69 -5.51
C CYS A 33 2.24 -4.24 -6.70
N ASP A 34 3.25 -5.06 -6.43
CA ASP A 34 4.08 -5.76 -7.41
C ASP A 34 3.31 -6.83 -8.21
N LYS A 35 2.09 -7.20 -7.79
CA LYS A 35 1.20 -8.09 -8.58
C LYS A 35 0.64 -7.47 -9.85
N CYS A 36 0.66 -6.14 -9.97
CA CYS A 36 0.13 -5.40 -11.13
C CYS A 36 1.14 -4.40 -11.70
N HIS A 37 2.15 -4.04 -10.91
CA HIS A 37 3.06 -2.95 -11.23
C HIS A 37 4.52 -3.35 -11.06
N SER A 38 5.39 -2.76 -11.88
CA SER A 38 6.83 -2.78 -11.67
C SER A 38 7.33 -1.40 -11.29
N ILE A 39 8.54 -1.35 -10.72
CA ILE A 39 9.31 -0.13 -10.52
C ILE A 39 10.76 -0.46 -10.88
N GLU A 40 11.07 -0.42 -12.18
CA GLU A 40 12.42 -0.66 -12.70
C GLU A 40 13.48 0.23 -12.04
N ALA A 41 13.16 1.51 -11.78
CA ALA A 41 14.06 2.45 -11.10
C ALA A 41 14.46 2.02 -9.67
N ALA A 42 13.66 1.16 -9.04
CA ALA A 42 13.90 0.58 -7.72
C ALA A 42 14.21 -0.93 -7.77
N GLY A 43 14.38 -1.51 -8.96
CA GLY A 43 14.65 -2.94 -9.14
C GLY A 43 13.49 -3.85 -8.74
N ILE A 44 12.25 -3.35 -8.77
CA ILE A 44 11.04 -4.13 -8.43
C ILE A 44 10.43 -4.63 -9.74
N ALA A 45 10.45 -5.95 -9.93
CA ALA A 45 9.80 -6.59 -11.06
C ALA A 45 8.34 -6.93 -10.75
N PHE A 46 7.52 -7.02 -11.80
CA PHE A 46 6.17 -7.57 -11.71
C PHE A 46 6.20 -9.02 -11.23
N ASN A 47 5.37 -9.34 -10.25
CA ASN A 47 5.26 -10.64 -9.62
C ASN A 47 3.79 -10.96 -9.36
N PRO A 48 3.07 -11.58 -10.30
CA PRO A 48 1.62 -11.79 -10.19
C PRO A 48 1.23 -12.73 -9.04
N GLY A 49 2.19 -13.54 -8.56
CA GLY A 49 1.96 -14.54 -7.52
C GLY A 49 0.89 -15.56 -7.90
N GLU A 50 0.35 -16.23 -6.88
CA GLU A 50 -0.87 -17.03 -7.03
C GLU A 50 -2.10 -16.12 -7.05
N PRO A 51 -3.15 -16.49 -7.82
CA PRO A 51 -4.42 -15.77 -7.82
C PRO A 51 -5.01 -15.68 -6.40
N ASP A 52 -5.43 -14.49 -5.99
CA ASP A 52 -6.21 -14.29 -4.77
C ASP A 52 -7.72 -14.12 -5.05
N GLU A 53 -8.54 -14.16 -4.01
CA GLU A 53 -10.01 -14.02 -4.12
C GLU A 53 -10.46 -12.67 -4.70
N ASP A 54 -9.58 -11.66 -4.73
CA ASP A 54 -9.86 -10.35 -5.31
C ASP A 54 -9.23 -10.17 -6.70
N ASP A 55 -8.56 -11.19 -7.25
CA ASP A 55 -8.03 -11.16 -8.60
C ASP A 55 -9.13 -11.34 -9.63
N ASP A 56 -9.15 -10.46 -10.61
CA ASP A 56 -9.96 -10.59 -11.80
C ASP A 56 -9.36 -11.62 -12.76
N GLU A 57 -10.21 -12.35 -13.48
CA GLU A 57 -9.80 -13.32 -14.51
C GLU A 57 -9.18 -12.64 -15.76
N GLU A 58 -9.08 -11.31 -15.77
CA GLU A 58 -8.45 -10.54 -16.84
C GLU A 58 -6.92 -10.64 -16.79
N GLU A 59 -6.33 -10.75 -17.97
CA GLU A 59 -4.87 -10.68 -18.13
C GLU A 59 -4.35 -9.35 -17.57
N LYS A 60 -3.44 -9.43 -16.59
CA LYS A 60 -2.82 -8.26 -15.97
C LYS A 60 -1.69 -7.78 -16.87
N GLU A 61 -1.91 -6.72 -17.64
CA GLU A 61 -0.82 -5.99 -18.27
C GLU A 61 -0.01 -5.26 -17.18
N PRO A 62 1.27 -5.60 -16.97
CA PRO A 62 2.08 -4.94 -15.96
C PRO A 62 2.34 -3.50 -16.36
N VAL A 63 2.11 -2.56 -15.44
CA VAL A 63 2.39 -1.13 -15.65
C VAL A 63 3.59 -0.71 -14.82
N ASP A 64 4.62 -0.18 -15.49
CA ASP A 64 5.79 0.36 -14.80
C ASP A 64 5.53 1.76 -14.23
N LEU A 65 5.86 1.94 -12.95
CA LEU A 65 5.63 3.18 -12.20
C LEU A 65 6.91 3.98 -11.94
N SER A 66 8.02 3.63 -12.58
CA SER A 66 9.33 4.27 -12.37
C SER A 66 9.37 5.78 -12.61
N LYS A 67 8.36 6.33 -13.31
CA LYS A 67 8.27 7.76 -13.67
C LYS A 67 6.94 8.40 -13.28
N ILE A 68 6.14 7.74 -12.44
CA ILE A 68 4.77 8.18 -12.17
C ILE A 68 4.70 9.58 -11.53
N GLY A 69 5.73 9.96 -10.76
CA GLY A 69 5.87 11.28 -10.14
C GLY A 69 6.19 12.41 -11.11
N ALA A 70 6.45 12.12 -12.39
CA ALA A 70 6.50 13.13 -13.44
C ALA A 70 5.10 13.57 -13.90
N SER A 71 4.09 12.72 -13.72
CA SER A 71 2.73 12.94 -14.21
C SER A 71 1.73 13.33 -13.12
N VAL A 72 1.89 12.79 -11.91
CA VAL A 72 0.94 12.98 -10.80
C VAL A 72 1.65 13.19 -9.47
N ASP A 73 0.96 13.83 -8.53
CA ASP A 73 1.43 14.06 -7.16
C ASP A 73 0.90 13.01 -6.17
N ALA A 74 1.40 13.06 -4.92
CA ALA A 74 1.00 12.14 -3.87
C ALA A 74 -0.51 12.22 -3.56
N ALA A 75 -1.09 13.43 -3.61
CA ALA A 75 -2.52 13.62 -3.34
C ALA A 75 -3.40 12.95 -4.41
N HIS A 76 -2.98 12.99 -5.67
CA HIS A 76 -3.63 12.25 -6.75
C HIS A 76 -3.50 10.74 -6.54
N ILE A 77 -2.30 10.26 -6.18
CA ILE A 77 -2.05 8.83 -5.95
C ILE A 77 -2.94 8.29 -4.83
N ILE A 78 -3.06 9.02 -3.70
CA ILE A 78 -3.94 8.64 -2.59
C ILE A 78 -5.40 8.50 -3.07
N LYS A 79 -5.92 9.53 -3.75
CA LYS A 79 -7.28 9.49 -4.29
C LYS A 79 -7.48 8.36 -5.29
N PHE A 80 -6.45 8.02 -6.07
CA PHE A 80 -6.51 6.94 -7.05
C PHE A 80 -6.57 5.56 -6.36
N LEU A 81 -5.76 5.36 -5.31
CA LEU A 81 -5.77 4.16 -4.47
C LEU A 81 -7.10 3.98 -3.71
N ASP A 82 -7.78 5.08 -3.37
CA ASP A 82 -9.14 5.08 -2.81
C ASP A 82 -10.25 4.99 -3.88
N ARG A 83 -9.88 4.94 -5.15
CA ARG A 83 -10.79 4.87 -6.32
C ARG A 83 -11.73 6.08 -6.41
N GLU A 84 -11.30 7.23 -5.91
CA GLU A 84 -12.04 8.49 -5.98
C GLU A 84 -11.82 9.20 -7.31
N VAL A 85 -10.62 9.07 -7.88
CA VAL A 85 -10.24 9.62 -9.19
C VAL A 85 -9.94 8.51 -10.19
N LYS A 86 -9.88 8.90 -11.47
CA LYS A 86 -9.44 8.06 -12.58
C LYS A 86 -7.96 8.32 -12.87
N SER A 87 -7.29 7.34 -13.47
CA SER A 87 -5.94 7.47 -14.00
C SER A 87 -5.89 8.56 -15.06
N HIS A 88 -4.79 9.30 -15.08
CA HIS A 88 -4.52 10.34 -16.06
C HIS A 88 -4.27 9.79 -17.48
N GLU A 89 -3.89 8.51 -17.62
CA GLU A 89 -3.52 7.92 -18.93
C GLU A 89 -4.69 7.23 -19.63
N ASN A 90 -5.47 6.45 -18.88
CA ASN A 90 -6.47 5.55 -19.45
C ASN A 90 -7.91 5.80 -18.96
N GLU A 91 -8.12 6.85 -18.15
CA GLU A 91 -9.42 7.23 -17.57
C GLU A 91 -10.14 6.12 -16.78
N LYS A 92 -9.43 5.06 -16.37
CA LYS A 92 -9.95 3.99 -15.51
C LYS A 92 -9.61 4.27 -14.05
N LYS A 93 -10.41 3.77 -13.11
CA LYS A 93 -10.08 3.77 -11.69
C LYS A 93 -9.12 2.63 -11.37
N HIS A 94 -8.37 2.73 -10.26
CA HIS A 94 -7.58 1.60 -9.77
C HIS A 94 -8.49 0.37 -9.54
N LYS A 95 -7.98 -0.83 -9.88
CA LYS A 95 -8.77 -2.07 -9.86
C LYS A 95 -9.19 -2.45 -8.44
N LYS A 96 -8.23 -2.42 -7.50
CA LYS A 96 -8.44 -2.79 -6.09
C LYS A 96 -8.51 -1.54 -5.19
N LYS A 97 -9.25 -1.59 -4.09
CA LYS A 97 -9.14 -0.56 -3.05
C LYS A 97 -7.91 -0.85 -2.20
N PHE A 98 -7.19 0.18 -1.78
CA PHE A 98 -6.04 0.04 -0.88
C PHE A 98 -6.45 -0.63 0.45
N LYS A 99 -5.64 -1.59 0.91
CA LYS A 99 -5.91 -2.40 2.11
C LYS A 99 -4.99 -2.09 3.30
N GLY A 100 -3.96 -1.26 3.11
CA GLY A 100 -3.08 -0.81 4.19
C GLY A 100 -3.69 0.32 5.02
N THR A 101 -2.96 0.76 6.04
CA THR A 101 -3.28 1.92 6.89
C THR A 101 -3.13 3.25 6.14
N ASP A 102 -3.74 4.32 6.65
CA ASP A 102 -3.59 5.65 6.06
C ASP A 102 -2.13 6.16 6.09
N GLU A 103 -1.36 5.77 7.11
CA GLU A 103 0.07 6.08 7.20
C GLU A 103 0.88 5.37 6.09
N GLU A 104 0.65 4.07 5.89
CA GLU A 104 1.28 3.32 4.79
C GLU A 104 0.88 3.86 3.42
N LYS A 105 -0.39 4.26 3.26
CA LYS A 105 -0.89 4.87 2.02
C LYS A 105 -0.16 6.18 1.72
N GLN A 106 0.02 7.02 2.74
CA GLN A 106 0.74 8.29 2.61
C GLN A 106 2.22 8.07 2.26
N MET A 107 2.91 7.19 3.00
CA MET A 107 4.32 6.85 2.74
C MET A 107 4.54 6.29 1.33
N LEU A 108 3.61 5.45 0.85
CA LEU A 108 3.64 4.89 -0.50
C LEU A 108 3.44 5.97 -1.56
N ALA A 109 2.44 6.84 -1.38
CA ALA A 109 2.10 7.89 -2.32
C ALA A 109 3.22 8.93 -2.45
N ASP A 110 3.83 9.34 -1.33
CA ASP A 110 4.95 10.28 -1.32
C ASP A 110 6.16 9.71 -2.04
N TRP A 111 6.45 8.43 -1.82
CA TRP A 111 7.55 7.75 -2.51
C TRP A 111 7.30 7.64 -4.01
N LEU A 112 6.13 7.19 -4.44
CA LEU A 112 5.78 7.11 -5.87
C LEU A 112 5.83 8.50 -6.55
N ALA A 113 5.35 9.55 -5.89
CA ALA A 113 5.43 10.92 -6.39
C ALA A 113 6.88 11.46 -6.51
N SER A 114 7.83 10.83 -5.82
CA SER A 114 9.26 11.17 -5.93
C SER A 114 9.95 10.55 -7.16
N LEU A 115 9.35 9.53 -7.79
CA LEU A 115 9.91 8.83 -8.95
C LEU A 115 9.69 9.61 -10.24
N LYS A 116 10.77 10.12 -10.87
CA LYS A 116 10.72 11.03 -12.03
C LYS A 116 11.73 10.63 -13.11
#